data_AF-A0A0Q9R599-F1
#
_entry.id   AF-A0A0Q9R599-F1
#
_cell.length_a   1.000
_cell.length_b   1.000
_cell.length_c   1.000
_cell.angle_alpha   90.00
_cell.angle_beta   90.00
_cell.angle_gamma   90.00
#
_symmetry.space_group_name_H-M   'P 1'
#
loop_
_entity.id
_entity.type
_entity.pdbx_description
1 polymer ?
#
loop_
_entity_poly.entity_id
_entity_poly.type
_entity_poly.pdbx_seq_one_letter_code
_entity_poly.pdbx_strand_id
1 'polypeptide(L)'
;MLKLILPVVISLVLSLIYIIKFNKNHNSVTIMSVGAVINMVCLLLGIVYFVLTSQDGLAVVGQMGIYAVCFVVILLINVITVIALKKRKI
;
A
#
# COMPACT_ATOMS: atom_id res chain seq x y z
N MET A 1 1.43 15.40 11.14
CA MET A 1 2.20 14.21 10.73
C MET A 1 1.46 12.88 10.92
N LEU A 2 0.82 12.62 12.07
CA LEU A 2 0.15 11.34 12.35
C LEU A 2 -0.92 10.93 11.32
N LYS A 3 -1.73 11.89 10.86
CA LYS A 3 -2.81 11.69 9.85
C LYS A 3 -2.30 11.19 8.49
N LEU A 4 -1.03 11.42 8.19
CA LEU A 4 -0.40 11.11 6.89
C LEU A 4 0.26 9.72 6.90
N ILE A 5 0.76 9.31 8.06
CA ILE A 5 1.46 8.04 8.26
C ILE A 5 0.46 6.89 8.43
N LEU A 6 -0.68 7.16 9.08
CA LEU A 6 -1.67 6.13 9.40
C LEU A 6 -2.17 5.35 8.16
N PRO A 7 -2.57 5.99 7.04
CA PRO A 7 -3.06 5.26 5.86
C PRO A 7 -1.95 4.42 5.20
N VAL A 8 -0.72 4.92 5.21
CA VAL A 8 0.46 4.26 4.64
C VAL A 8 0.83 3.01 5.45
N VAL A 9 0.82 3.12 6.78
CA VAL A 9 1.12 1.99 7.68
C VAL A 9 0.03 0.93 7.58
N ILE A 10 -1.25 1.33 7.59
CA ILE A 10 -2.37 0.39 7.43
C ILE A 10 -2.29 -0.34 6.09
N SER A 11 -2.02 0.39 5.00
CA SER A 11 -1.82 -0.17 3.67
C SER A 11 -0.74 -1.26 3.67
N LEU A 12 0.43 -0.95 4.23
CA LEU A 12 1.57 -1.86 4.28
C LEU A 12 1.31 -3.09 5.15
N VAL A 13 0.70 -2.92 6.33
CA VAL A 13 0.38 -4.04 7.23
C VAL A 13 -0.65 -4.98 6.60
N LEU A 14 -1.73 -4.42 6.00
CA LEU A 14 -2.76 -5.22 5.33
C LEU A 14 -2.19 -5.98 4.14
N SER A 15 -1.37 -5.33 3.31
CA SER A 15 -0.76 -5.99 2.15
C SER A 15 0.17 -7.11 2.57
N LEU A 16 0.99 -6.92 3.61
CA LEU A 16 1.90 -7.95 4.12
C LEU A 16 1.15 -9.15 4.73
N ILE A 17 0.12 -8.90 5.54
CA ILE A 17 -0.70 -9.99 6.12
C ILE A 17 -1.34 -10.81 5.00
N TYR A 18 -1.88 -10.15 3.97
CA TYR A 18 -2.46 -10.83 2.82
C TYR A 18 -1.42 -11.67 2.08
N ILE A 19 -0.26 -11.08 1.77
CA ILE A 19 0.84 -11.78 1.08
C ILE A 19 1.26 -13.02 1.87
N ILE A 20 1.52 -12.90 3.17
CA ILE A 20 1.99 -14.01 4.01
C ILE A 20 0.95 -15.14 4.07
N LYS A 21 -0.32 -14.78 4.29
CA LYS A 21 -1.41 -15.75 4.45
C LYS A 21 -1.73 -16.50 3.15
N PHE A 22 -1.75 -15.79 2.01
CA PHE A 22 -2.20 -16.33 0.73
C PHE A 22 -1.07 -16.80 -0.19
N ASN A 23 0.20 -16.58 0.16
CA ASN A 23 1.35 -17.10 -0.60
C ASN A 23 1.40 -18.63 -0.72
N LYS A 24 0.70 -19.36 0.15
CA LYS A 24 0.62 -20.81 0.03
C LYS A 24 -0.25 -21.30 -1.12
N ASN A 25 -1.35 -20.59 -1.42
CA ASN A 25 -2.44 -21.09 -2.27
C ASN A 25 -2.53 -20.41 -3.64
N HIS A 26 -1.91 -19.24 -3.82
CA HIS A 26 -2.07 -18.45 -5.05
C HIS A 26 -0.75 -18.22 -5.80
N ASN A 27 -0.88 -17.90 -7.09
CA ASN A 27 0.25 -17.50 -7.93
C ASN A 27 0.77 -16.11 -7.51
N SER A 28 2.07 -15.90 -7.72
CA SER A 28 2.78 -14.67 -7.33
C SER A 28 2.12 -13.42 -7.91
N VAL A 29 1.68 -13.51 -9.17
CA VAL A 29 1.01 -12.41 -9.89
C VAL A 29 -0.31 -12.04 -9.22
N THR A 30 -1.14 -13.02 -8.86
CA THR A 30 -2.43 -12.79 -8.19
C THR A 30 -2.24 -12.14 -6.82
N ILE A 31 -1.22 -12.56 -6.07
CA ILE A 31 -0.92 -11.99 -4.75
C ILE A 31 -0.45 -10.54 -4.87
N MET A 32 0.41 -10.24 -5.85
CA MET A 32 0.87 -8.89 -6.11
C MET A 32 -0.27 -7.98 -6.59
N SER A 33 -1.14 -8.46 -7.48
CA SER A 33 -2.26 -7.66 -8.00
C SER A 33 -3.24 -7.31 -6.88
N VAL A 34 -3.60 -8.27 -6.03
CA VAL A 34 -4.50 -8.00 -4.91
C VAL A 34 -3.84 -7.08 -3.87
N GLY A 35 -2.55 -7.28 -3.58
CA GLY A 35 -1.80 -6.38 -2.70
C GLY A 35 -1.73 -4.94 -3.23
N ALA A 36 -1.57 -4.76 -4.54
CA ALA A 36 -1.59 -3.45 -5.18
C ALA A 36 -2.97 -2.79 -5.09
N VAL A 37 -4.06 -3.54 -5.28
CA VAL A 37 -5.44 -3.04 -5.12
C VAL A 37 -5.69 -2.60 -3.68
N ILE A 38 -5.28 -3.40 -2.68
CA ILE A 38 -5.40 -3.03 -1.26
C ILE A 38 -4.67 -1.70 -1.01
N ASN A 39 -3.44 -1.56 -1.51
CA ASN A 39 -2.67 -0.34 -1.34
C ASN A 39 -3.33 0.87 -1.99
N MET A 40 -3.84 0.70 -3.21
CA MET A 40 -4.51 1.76 -3.95
C MET A 40 -5.74 2.26 -3.19
N VAL A 41 -6.57 1.34 -2.68
CA VAL A 41 -7.77 1.67 -1.91
C VAL A 41 -7.41 2.39 -0.60
N CYS A 42 -6.43 1.89 0.16
CA CYS A 42 -6.02 2.52 1.42
C CYS A 42 -5.47 3.94 1.23
N LEU A 43 -4.65 4.15 0.20
CA LEU A 43 -4.08 5.48 -0.08
C LEU A 43 -5.14 6.44 -0.62
N LEU A 44 -6.06 5.98 -1.47
CA LEU A 44 -7.20 6.77 -1.92
C LEU A 44 -8.09 7.21 -0.75
N LEU A 45 -8.39 6.32 0.19
CA LEU A 45 -9.12 6.68 1.41
C LEU A 45 -8.35 7.72 2.24
N GLY A 46 -7.02 7.61 2.29
CA GLY A 46 -6.15 8.60 2.90
C GLY A 46 -6.20 9.98 2.22
N ILE A 47 -6.32 10.02 0.88
CA ILE A 47 -6.51 11.26 0.11
C ILE A 47 -7.89 11.84 0.41
N VAL A 48 -8.95 11.04 0.30
CA VAL A 48 -10.34 11.48 0.53
C VAL A 48 -10.49 12.06 1.93
N TYR A 49 -9.97 11.38 2.96
CA TYR A 49 -9.98 11.89 4.32
C TYR A 49 -9.26 13.24 4.45
N PHE A 50 -8.13 13.40 3.76
CA PHE A 50 -7.35 14.64 3.82
C PHE A 50 -8.05 15.80 3.09
N VAL A 51 -8.65 15.53 1.92
CA VAL A 51 -9.46 16.50 1.17
C VAL A 51 -10.65 16.97 2.00
N LEU A 52 -11.34 16.06 2.69
CA LEU A 52 -12.48 16.40 3.54
C LEU A 52 -12.10 17.21 4.78
N THR A 53 -10.83 17.17 5.20
CA THR A 53 -10.37 17.80 6.45
C THR A 53 -9.47 19.01 6.24
N SER A 54 -9.05 19.30 5.01
CA SER A 54 -8.11 20.38 4.69
C SER A 54 -8.76 21.37 3.72
N GLN A 55 -8.75 22.66 4.07
CA GLN A 55 -9.26 23.72 3.19
C GLN A 55 -8.21 24.22 2.19
N ASP A 56 -6.93 23.89 2.39
CA ASP A 56 -5.84 24.25 1.48
C ASP A 56 -5.67 23.26 0.33
N GLY A 57 -6.09 23.67 -0.87
CA GLY A 57 -5.93 22.87 -2.09
C GLY A 57 -4.46 22.56 -2.44
N LEU A 58 -3.52 23.45 -2.09
CA LEU A 58 -2.09 23.22 -2.34
C LEU A 58 -1.54 22.07 -1.47
N ALA A 59 -1.99 21.97 -0.22
CA ALA A 59 -1.62 20.90 0.70
C ALA A 59 -2.16 19.54 0.22
N VAL A 60 -3.37 19.53 -0.36
CA VAL A 60 -3.98 18.33 -0.96
C VAL A 60 -3.13 17.81 -2.14
N VAL A 61 -2.66 18.69 -3.02
CA VAL A 61 -1.80 18.31 -4.16
C VAL A 61 -0.45 17.77 -3.67
N GLY A 62 0.18 18.45 -2.71
CA GLY A 62 1.43 17.96 -2.10
C GLY A 62 1.28 16.57 -1.48
N GLN A 63 0.14 16.33 -0.80
CA GLN A 63 -0.13 15.04 -0.17
C GLN A 63 -0.44 13.93 -1.16
N MET A 64 -1.13 14.23 -2.26
CA MET A 64 -1.30 13.27 -3.37
C MET A 64 0.06 12.83 -3.93
N GLY A 65 0.99 13.76 -4.10
CA GLY A 65 2.36 13.46 -4.52
C GLY A 65 3.08 12.51 -3.55
N ILE A 66 3.01 12.80 -2.25
CA ILE A 66 3.60 11.94 -1.21
C ILE A 66 2.99 10.53 -1.25
N TYR A 67 1.67 10.41 -1.34
CA TYR A 67 1.01 9.10 -1.40
C TYR A 67 1.33 8.32 -2.68
N ALA A 68 1.52 8.99 -3.82
CA ALA A 68 1.96 8.33 -5.05
C ALA A 68 3.36 7.72 -4.88
N VAL A 69 4.30 8.44 -4.25
CA VAL A 69 5.62 7.90 -3.93
C VAL A 69 5.52 6.74 -2.94
N CYS A 70 4.71 6.88 -1.89
CA CYS A 70 4.47 5.80 -0.92
C CYS A 70 3.90 4.54 -1.60
N PHE A 71 2.98 4.69 -2.55
CA PHE A 71 2.41 3.57 -3.29
C PHE A 71 3.51 2.74 -3.98
N VAL A 72 4.42 3.42 -4.71
CA VAL A 72 5.52 2.77 -5.41
C VAL A 72 6.44 2.04 -4.44
N VAL A 73 6.76 2.67 -3.30
CA VAL A 73 7.62 2.08 -2.27
C VAL A 73 6.97 0.83 -1.65
N ILE A 74 5.68 0.89 -1.27
CA ILE A 74 4.97 -0.26 -0.70
C ILE A 74 4.87 -1.38 -1.74
N LEU A 75 4.64 -1.05 -3.01
CA LEU A 75 4.56 -2.03 -4.08
C LEU A 75 5.90 -2.76 -4.28
N LEU A 76 7.03 -2.03 -4.24
CA LEU A 76 8.38 -2.62 -4.24
C LEU A 76 8.59 -3.57 -3.04
N ILE A 77 8.22 -3.15 -1.83
CA ILE A 77 8.31 -3.99 -0.62
C ILE A 77 7.49 -5.26 -0.79
N ASN A 78 6.28 -5.15 -1.32
CA ASN A 78 5.40 -6.29 -1.58
C ASN A 78 6.03 -7.27 -2.59
N VAL A 79 6.61 -6.76 -3.67
CA VAL A 79 7.30 -7.59 -4.68
C VAL A 79 8.48 -8.33 -4.06
N ILE A 80 9.35 -7.64 -3.32
CA ILE A 80 10.50 -8.24 -2.63
C ILE A 80 10.03 -9.32 -1.65
N THR A 81 8.99 -9.03 -0.87
CA THR A 81 8.42 -9.97 0.10
C THR A 81 7.92 -11.24 -0.59
N VAL A 82 7.17 -11.11 -1.69
CA VAL A 82 6.66 -12.27 -2.44
C VAL A 82 7.82 -13.10 -3.01
N ILE A 83 8.85 -12.46 -3.58
CA ILE A 83 10.02 -13.15 -4.12
C ILE A 83 10.78 -13.89 -3.00
N ALA A 84 11.01 -13.24 -1.85
CA ALA A 84 11.70 -13.83 -0.71
C ALA A 84 10.93 -15.04 -0.14
N LEU A 85 9.61 -14.94 -0.03
CA LEU A 85 8.77 -16.04 0.46
C LEU A 85 8.68 -17.21 -0.52
N LYS A 86 8.71 -16.96 -1.83
CA LYS A 86 8.77 -18.01 -2.86
C LYS A 86 10.13 -18.70 -2.87
N LYS A 87 11.24 -17.96 -2.72
CA LYS A 87 12.59 -18.53 -2.61
C LYS A 87 12.77 -19.45 -1.40
N ARG A 88 12.13 -19.16 -0.26
CA ARG A 88 12.15 -20.04 0.93
C ARG A 88 11.33 -21.33 0.78
N LYS A 89 10.47 -21.42 -0.25
CA LYS A 89 9.60 -22.58 -0.51
C LYS A 89 10.26 -23.60 -1.44
N ILE A 90 11.36 -23.22 -2.10
CA ILE A 90 12.27 -24.08 -2.87
C ILE A 90 13.30 -24.62 -1.88
#